data_AF-A0A944Y3S9-F1
#
_entry.id   AF-A0A944Y3S9-F1
#
_cell.length_a   1.000
_cell.length_b   1.000
_cell.length_c   1.000
_cell.angle_alpha   90.00
_cell.angle_beta   90.00
_cell.angle_gamma   90.00
#
_symmetry.space_group_name_H-M   'P 1'
#
loop_
_entity.id
_entity.type
_entity.pdbx_description
1 polymer ?
#
loop_
_entity_poly.entity_id
_entity_poly.type
_entity_poly.pdbx_seq_one_letter_code
_entity_poly.pdbx_strand_id
1 'polypeptide(L)'
;MKNLIAIIALLATFSAGARSLHPLTYVLKAELEDINLDQDSYLNNLTIYGGSVQIEQLKREVTLSFQVAPECPVGMMCAQVLRQHNITLPIVSQFTDRCNNTTYIAQRDLRPVDGAYQEITVTDHTLNRCPTFVALPETGITLKSQYFDRLNGNEVEANSSFTATKLKGRVLPVILPIK
;
A
#
# COMPACT_ATOMS: atom_id res chain seq x y z
N MET A 1 51.67 20.06 39.14
CA MET A 1 51.65 19.30 37.86
C MET A 1 51.15 17.87 38.14
N LYS A 2 49.83 17.61 38.20
CA LYS A 2 49.31 16.24 38.51
C LYS A 2 47.87 15.92 38.01
N ASN A 3 47.17 16.81 37.30
CA ASN A 3 45.72 16.68 37.07
C ASN A 3 45.30 16.65 35.58
N LEU A 4 46.03 15.97 34.68
CA LEU A 4 45.75 16.06 33.22
C LEU A 4 45.55 14.72 32.49
N ILE A 5 45.25 13.62 33.18
CA ILE A 5 45.19 12.28 32.54
C ILE A 5 43.77 11.69 32.48
N ALA A 6 42.75 12.32 33.07
CA ALA A 6 41.42 11.70 33.23
C ALA A 6 40.40 11.93 32.09
N ILE A 7 40.75 12.55 30.96
CA ILE A 7 39.77 12.96 29.94
C ILE A 7 39.71 12.03 28.71
N ILE A 8 40.70 11.15 28.50
CA ILE A 8 40.78 10.35 27.26
C ILE A 8 39.91 9.06 27.31
N ALA A 9 39.48 8.62 28.50
CA ALA A 9 38.73 7.37 28.65
C ALA A 9 37.22 7.46 28.33
N LEU A 10 36.67 8.65 28.08
CA LEU A 10 35.23 8.84 27.84
C LEU A 10 34.81 8.82 26.36
N LEU A 11 35.76 8.67 25.43
CA LEU A 11 35.49 8.68 23.98
C LEU A 11 35.43 7.30 23.33
N ALA A 12 35.61 6.21 24.10
CA ALA A 12 35.73 4.85 23.56
C ALA A 12 34.43 4.02 23.60
N THR A 13 33.31 4.53 24.12
CA THR A 13 32.08 3.72 24.33
C THR A 13 30.98 3.91 23.28
N PHE A 14 31.21 4.67 22.22
CA PHE A 14 30.26 4.79 21.11
C PHE A 14 30.70 4.02 19.86
N SER A 15 31.14 2.77 19.99
CA SER A 15 30.95 1.81 18.91
C SER A 15 29.48 1.39 18.91
N ALA A 16 28.58 2.34 18.65
CA ALA A 16 27.24 2.02 18.19
C ALA A 16 27.48 1.31 16.85
N GLY A 17 27.39 -0.02 16.86
CA GLY A 17 27.41 -0.79 15.64
C GLY A 17 26.26 -0.28 14.79
N ALA A 18 26.59 0.58 13.81
CA ALA A 18 25.69 0.97 12.76
C ALA A 18 25.37 -0.33 12.03
N ARG A 19 24.33 -1.03 12.49
CA ARG A 19 23.66 -2.04 11.71
C ARG A 19 23.11 -1.26 10.53
N SER A 20 23.92 -1.22 9.47
CA SER A 20 23.53 -0.70 8.18
C SER A 20 22.23 -1.39 7.84
N LEU A 21 21.12 -0.67 7.99
CA LEU A 21 19.84 -1.06 7.42
C LEU A 21 20.14 -1.14 5.93
N HIS A 22 20.35 -2.36 5.44
CA HIS A 22 20.66 -2.56 4.04
C HIS A 22 19.53 -1.86 3.25
N PRO A 23 19.82 -0.87 2.40
CA PRO A 23 18.82 -0.02 1.75
C PRO A 23 17.98 -0.77 0.69
N LEU A 24 17.87 -2.09 0.80
CA LEU A 24 17.46 -3.01 -0.27
C LEU A 24 16.17 -3.79 0.02
N THR A 25 15.50 -3.54 1.15
CA THR A 25 14.34 -4.36 1.58
C THR A 25 13.21 -3.53 2.17
N TYR A 26 12.40 -2.89 1.34
CA TYR A 26 11.25 -2.12 1.82
C TYR A 26 10.06 -2.11 0.85
N VAL A 27 10.01 -3.08 -0.07
CA VAL A 27 8.82 -3.31 -0.90
C VAL A 27 8.09 -4.54 -0.35
N LEU A 28 6.91 -4.30 0.22
CA LEU A 28 5.99 -5.36 0.60
C LEU A 28 4.99 -5.57 -0.52
N LYS A 29 4.77 -6.81 -0.95
CA LYS A 29 3.77 -7.15 -1.97
C LYS A 29 2.83 -8.24 -1.48
N ALA A 30 1.55 -8.10 -1.80
CA ALA A 30 0.53 -9.13 -1.66
C ALA A 30 -0.35 -9.19 -2.91
N GLU A 31 -0.78 -10.39 -3.29
CA GLU A 31 -1.76 -10.61 -4.37
C GLU A 31 -3.18 -10.59 -3.78
N LEU A 32 -4.13 -9.95 -4.47
CA LEU A 32 -5.54 -9.85 -4.06
C LEU A 32 -6.23 -11.23 -4.18
N GLU A 33 -7.10 -11.53 -3.23
CA GLU A 33 -7.88 -12.78 -3.18
C GLU A 33 -9.36 -12.49 -3.45
N ASP A 34 -10.00 -11.67 -2.61
CA ASP A 34 -11.38 -11.24 -2.77
C ASP A 34 -11.46 -9.74 -3.12
N ILE A 35 -12.44 -9.41 -3.95
CA ILE A 35 -12.69 -8.06 -4.44
C ILE A 35 -14.18 -7.74 -4.23
N ASN A 36 -14.47 -6.76 -3.39
CA ASN A 36 -15.81 -6.26 -3.14
C ASN A 36 -15.87 -4.77 -3.53
N LEU A 37 -16.46 -4.49 -4.69
CA LEU A 37 -16.56 -3.15 -5.24
C LEU A 37 -17.88 -2.49 -4.84
N ASP A 38 -17.80 -1.22 -4.47
CA ASP A 38 -18.98 -0.39 -4.30
C ASP A 38 -19.65 -0.16 -5.66
N GLN A 39 -20.98 -0.12 -5.69
CA GLN A 39 -21.75 0.11 -6.91
C GLN A 39 -21.45 1.49 -7.52
N ASP A 40 -21.19 2.49 -6.67
CA ASP A 40 -20.87 3.87 -7.08
C ASP A 40 -19.39 4.07 -7.39
N SER A 41 -18.55 3.03 -7.22
CA SER A 41 -17.13 3.08 -7.56
C SER A 41 -16.92 3.04 -9.06
N TYR A 42 -16.03 3.90 -9.58
CA TYR A 42 -15.61 3.85 -10.99
C TYR A 42 -14.97 2.50 -11.37
N LEU A 43 -14.45 1.75 -10.39
CA LEU A 43 -13.91 0.41 -10.60
C LEU A 43 -14.97 -0.62 -10.97
N ASN A 44 -16.24 -0.39 -10.60
CA ASN A 44 -17.35 -1.31 -10.89
C ASN A 44 -17.61 -1.46 -12.40
N ASN A 45 -17.21 -0.47 -13.20
CA ASN A 45 -17.31 -0.52 -14.66
C ASN A 45 -16.15 -1.31 -15.30
N LEU A 46 -15.17 -1.77 -14.52
CA LEU A 46 -14.00 -2.49 -15.02
C LEU A 46 -14.15 -3.99 -14.78
N THR A 47 -13.85 -4.80 -15.79
CA THR A 47 -13.77 -6.26 -15.63
C THR A 47 -12.42 -6.65 -15.03
N ILE A 48 -12.36 -6.73 -13.70
CA ILE A 48 -11.14 -7.06 -12.94
C ILE A 48 -10.99 -8.58 -12.81
N TYR A 49 -9.82 -9.10 -13.18
CA TYR A 49 -9.46 -10.53 -13.08
C TYR A 49 -8.58 -10.84 -11.86
N GLY A 50 -7.90 -9.82 -11.33
CA GLY A 50 -6.99 -9.97 -10.21
C GLY A 50 -6.26 -8.66 -9.94
N GLY A 51 -5.34 -8.70 -9.00
CA GLY A 51 -4.55 -7.54 -8.66
C GLY A 51 -3.53 -7.81 -7.58
N SER A 52 -2.79 -6.78 -7.21
CA SER A 52 -1.84 -6.82 -6.11
C SER A 52 -1.75 -5.48 -5.41
N VAL A 53 -1.44 -5.51 -4.12
CA VAL A 53 -1.05 -4.33 -3.35
C VAL A 53 0.45 -4.34 -3.13
N GLN A 54 1.07 -3.17 -3.30
CA GLN A 54 2.49 -2.96 -3.09
C GLN A 54 2.69 -1.75 -2.16
N ILE A 55 3.49 -1.94 -1.11
CA ILE A 55 3.85 -0.87 -0.16
C ILE A 55 5.35 -0.59 -0.33
N GLU A 56 5.68 0.59 -0.81
CA GLU A 56 7.06 1.07 -0.95
C GLU A 56 7.41 1.98 0.22
N GLN A 57 7.96 1.42 1.30
CA GLN A 57 8.16 2.18 2.54
C GLN A 57 9.20 3.31 2.39
N LEU A 58 10.18 3.15 1.49
CA LEU A 58 11.18 4.18 1.21
C LEU A 58 10.58 5.40 0.49
N LYS A 59 9.72 5.16 -0.51
CA LYS A 59 9.00 6.23 -1.20
C LYS A 59 7.80 6.75 -0.43
N ARG A 60 7.38 6.03 0.61
CA ARG A 60 6.13 6.24 1.32
C ARG A 60 4.96 6.23 0.36
N GLU A 61 4.82 5.17 -0.42
CA GLU A 61 3.73 5.01 -1.39
C GLU A 61 3.06 3.64 -1.24
N VAL A 62 1.74 3.61 -1.43
CA VAL A 62 0.95 2.38 -1.61
C VAL A 62 0.44 2.38 -3.04
N THR A 63 0.71 1.30 -3.77
CA THR A 63 0.21 1.06 -5.11
C THR A 63 -0.73 -0.13 -5.11
N LEU A 64 -2.00 0.10 -5.44
CA LEU A 64 -2.98 -0.93 -5.70
C LEU A 64 -3.08 -1.13 -7.22
N SER A 65 -2.69 -2.31 -7.68
CA SER A 65 -2.64 -2.67 -9.10
C SER A 65 -3.74 -3.67 -9.43
N PHE A 66 -4.47 -3.45 -10.51
CA PHE A 66 -5.51 -4.35 -11.01
C PHE A 66 -5.16 -4.84 -12.41
N GLN A 67 -5.53 -6.08 -12.71
CA GLN A 67 -5.49 -6.65 -14.04
C GLN A 67 -6.91 -6.58 -14.62
N VAL A 68 -7.09 -5.76 -15.65
CA VAL A 68 -8.40 -5.42 -16.21
C VAL A 68 -8.47 -5.90 -17.66
N ALA A 69 -9.54 -6.56 -18.05
CA ALA A 69 -9.75 -6.88 -19.46
C ALA A 69 -10.22 -5.66 -20.26
N PRO A 70 -9.79 -5.51 -21.52
CA PRO A 70 -10.35 -4.52 -22.41
C PRO A 70 -11.81 -4.87 -22.73
N GLU A 71 -12.65 -3.86 -22.89
CA GLU A 71 -14.00 -4.04 -23.43
C GLU A 71 -13.91 -4.63 -24.83
N CYS A 72 -14.58 -5.76 -25.05
CA CYS A 72 -14.67 -6.41 -26.36
C CYS A 72 -16.10 -6.37 -26.87
N PRO A 73 -16.39 -5.60 -27.95
CA PRO A 73 -17.71 -5.56 -28.54
C PRO A 73 -18.18 -6.94 -29.00
N VAL A 74 -19.48 -7.18 -28.90
CA VAL A 74 -20.11 -8.44 -29.33
C VAL A 74 -19.84 -8.67 -30.82
N GLY A 75 -19.36 -9.86 -31.17
CA GLY A 75 -19.08 -10.26 -32.56
C GLY A 75 -17.71 -9.84 -33.10
N MET A 76 -16.86 -9.20 -32.29
CA MET A 76 -15.48 -8.89 -32.66
C MET A 76 -14.49 -9.89 -32.04
N MET A 77 -13.37 -10.12 -32.72
CA MET A 77 -12.22 -10.83 -32.15
C MET A 77 -11.27 -9.81 -31.53
N CYS A 78 -11.26 -9.72 -30.19
CA CYS A 78 -10.32 -8.87 -29.48
C CYS A 78 -9.12 -9.66 -28.97
N ALA A 79 -7.94 -9.03 -28.94
CA ALA A 79 -6.77 -9.60 -28.30
C ALA A 79 -7.00 -9.71 -26.78
N GLN A 80 -6.83 -10.91 -26.22
CA GLN A 80 -6.95 -11.17 -24.79
C GLN A 80 -5.69 -10.69 -24.05
N VAL A 81 -5.47 -9.38 -24.04
CA VAL A 81 -4.37 -8.75 -23.31
C VAL A 81 -4.94 -8.02 -22.10
N LEU A 82 -4.59 -8.49 -20.90
CA LEU A 82 -4.94 -7.79 -19.66
C LEU A 82 -4.15 -6.49 -19.55
N ARG A 83 -4.85 -5.38 -19.31
CA ARG A 83 -4.25 -4.08 -19.02
C ARG A 83 -4.05 -3.94 -17.52
N GLN A 84 -2.99 -3.25 -17.13
CA GLN A 84 -2.74 -2.95 -15.72
C GLN A 84 -3.33 -1.57 -15.38
N HIS A 85 -4.15 -1.49 -14.35
CA HIS A 85 -4.69 -0.25 -13.79
C HIS A 85 -4.12 -0.03 -12.39
N ASN A 86 -3.37 1.06 -12.18
CA ASN A 86 -2.65 1.30 -10.95
C ASN A 86 -3.17 2.55 -10.23
N ILE A 87 -3.44 2.42 -8.94
CA ILE A 87 -3.76 3.52 -8.04
C ILE A 87 -2.60 3.66 -7.05
N THR A 88 -1.79 4.70 -7.23
CA THR A 88 -0.66 5.00 -6.33
C THR A 88 -0.98 6.22 -5.47
N LEU A 89 -0.94 6.04 -4.15
CA LEU A 89 -1.19 7.09 -3.16
C LEU A 89 -0.02 7.20 -2.16
N PRO A 90 0.30 8.41 -1.67
CA PRO A 90 1.35 8.60 -0.68
C PRO A 90 0.88 8.23 0.73
N ILE A 91 1.73 7.54 1.49
CA ILE A 91 1.52 7.11 2.88
C ILE A 91 1.61 8.33 3.80
N VAL A 92 0.47 8.67 4.40
CA VAL A 92 0.37 9.73 5.39
C VAL A 92 0.63 9.22 6.81
N SER A 93 0.18 8.01 7.13
CA SER A 93 0.37 7.44 8.47
C SER A 93 0.62 5.93 8.41
N GLN A 94 1.35 5.47 9.41
CA GLN A 94 1.61 4.05 9.66
C GLN A 94 1.61 3.86 11.17
N PHE A 95 0.88 2.86 11.65
CA PHE A 95 0.89 2.51 13.07
C PHE A 95 0.65 1.01 13.27
N THR A 96 1.08 0.52 14.43
CA THR A 96 0.82 -0.85 14.87
C THR A 96 -0.07 -0.79 16.11
N ASP A 97 -1.16 -1.54 16.10
CA ASP A 97 -2.11 -1.57 17.20
C ASP A 97 -1.64 -2.47 18.36
N ARG A 98 -2.44 -2.55 19.43
CA ARG A 98 -2.14 -3.44 20.58
C ARG A 98 -2.24 -4.93 20.24
N CYS A 99 -2.92 -5.26 19.15
CA CYS A 99 -3.10 -6.60 18.63
C CYS A 99 -1.97 -7.01 17.66
N ASN A 100 -0.96 -6.15 17.46
CA ASN A 100 0.13 -6.31 16.49
C ASN A 100 -0.32 -6.28 15.01
N ASN A 101 -1.52 -5.78 14.71
CA ASN A 101 -1.88 -5.45 13.33
C ASN A 101 -1.13 -4.19 12.92
N THR A 102 -0.60 -4.15 11.70
CA THR A 102 0.06 -2.96 11.16
C THR A 102 -0.80 -2.35 10.08
N THR A 103 -1.18 -1.09 10.26
CA THR A 103 -2.02 -0.35 9.32
C THR A 103 -1.21 0.74 8.63
N TYR A 104 -1.35 0.80 7.31
CA TYR A 104 -0.79 1.83 6.43
C TYR A 104 -1.94 2.61 5.82
N ILE A 105 -1.93 3.93 6.02
CA ILE A 105 -2.94 4.82 5.43
C ILE A 105 -2.23 5.69 4.40
N ALA A 106 -2.65 5.57 3.15
CA ALA A 106 -2.18 6.37 2.05
C ALA A 106 -3.35 7.16 1.47
N GLN A 107 -3.19 8.47 1.28
CA GLN A 107 -4.28 9.32 0.83
C GLN A 107 -3.80 10.46 -0.06
N ARG A 108 -4.68 10.93 -0.93
CA ARG A 108 -4.46 12.11 -1.76
C ARG A 108 -5.78 12.85 -1.92
N ASP A 109 -5.77 14.14 -1.60
CA ASP A 109 -6.93 15.00 -1.77
C ASP A 109 -6.71 15.93 -2.97
N LEU A 110 -7.44 15.68 -4.07
CA LEU A 110 -7.42 16.53 -5.26
C LEU A 110 -8.71 17.34 -5.41
N ARG A 111 -9.62 17.33 -4.42
CA ARG A 111 -10.89 18.09 -4.47
C ARG A 111 -10.71 19.59 -4.70
N PRO A 112 -9.65 20.28 -4.20
CA PRO A 112 -9.44 21.70 -4.48
C PRO A 112 -9.20 22.04 -5.96
N VAL A 113 -8.87 21.05 -6.79
CA VAL A 113 -8.58 21.21 -8.23
C VAL A 113 -9.50 20.34 -9.09
N ASP A 114 -10.75 20.16 -8.65
CA ASP A 114 -11.78 19.35 -9.32
C ASP A 114 -11.44 17.86 -9.48
N GLY A 115 -10.54 17.35 -8.64
CA GLY A 115 -10.24 15.92 -8.54
C GLY A 115 -11.02 15.21 -7.43
N ALA A 116 -10.72 13.94 -7.24
CA ALA A 116 -11.28 13.13 -6.16
C ALA A 116 -10.37 13.11 -4.92
N TYR A 117 -10.97 12.94 -3.75
CA TYR A 117 -10.30 12.40 -2.58
C TYR A 117 -10.18 10.89 -2.75
N GLN A 118 -9.00 10.36 -2.45
CA GLN A 118 -8.74 8.92 -2.46
C GLN A 118 -7.95 8.54 -1.22
N GLU A 119 -8.34 7.44 -0.58
CA GLU A 119 -7.65 6.86 0.56
C GLU A 119 -7.59 5.34 0.39
N ILE A 120 -6.38 4.80 0.51
CA ILE A 120 -6.13 3.37 0.61
C ILE A 120 -5.66 3.09 2.03
N THR A 121 -6.40 2.25 2.74
CA THR A 121 -6.00 1.73 4.05
C THR A 121 -5.67 0.26 3.91
N VAL A 122 -4.42 -0.11 4.19
CA VAL A 122 -3.93 -1.50 4.16
C VAL A 122 -3.65 -1.93 5.59
N THR A 123 -4.25 -3.02 6.04
CA THR A 123 -4.00 -3.60 7.36
C THR A 123 -3.44 -5.01 7.22
N ASP A 124 -2.24 -5.22 7.75
CA ASP A 124 -1.59 -6.52 7.87
C ASP A 124 -2.00 -7.17 9.20
N HIS A 125 -2.70 -8.31 9.10
CA HIS A 125 -3.17 -9.10 10.24
C HIS A 125 -2.28 -10.32 10.51
N THR A 126 -1.16 -10.50 9.81
CA THR A 126 -0.36 -11.72 9.86
C THR A 126 0.29 -11.98 11.22
N LEU A 127 0.44 -10.93 12.04
CA LEU A 127 0.95 -10.99 13.40
C LEU A 127 -0.14 -10.76 14.46
N ASN A 128 -1.41 -10.78 14.07
CA ASN A 128 -2.52 -10.57 15.00
C ASN A 128 -2.48 -11.57 16.15
N ARG A 129 -2.46 -11.05 17.39
CA ARG A 129 -2.51 -11.87 18.61
C ARG A 129 -3.82 -11.78 19.37
N CYS A 130 -4.71 -10.88 18.96
CA CYS A 130 -6.00 -10.72 19.63
C CYS A 130 -6.99 -11.79 19.17
N PRO A 131 -7.78 -12.36 20.09
CA PRO A 131 -8.80 -13.34 19.72
C PRO A 131 -9.89 -12.67 18.86
N THR A 132 -10.28 -13.33 17.78
CA THR A 132 -11.37 -12.90 16.90
C THR A 132 -12.41 -14.02 16.77
N PHE A 133 -13.67 -13.65 16.59
CA PHE A 133 -14.76 -14.61 16.38
C PHE A 133 -14.74 -15.23 14.98
N VAL A 134 -14.13 -14.54 14.01
CA VAL A 134 -14.00 -14.96 12.61
C VAL A 134 -12.52 -14.91 12.23
N ALA A 135 -12.10 -15.80 11.34
CA ALA A 135 -10.76 -15.76 10.77
C ALA A 135 -10.57 -14.44 10.00
N LEU A 136 -9.58 -13.65 10.38
CA LEU A 136 -9.21 -12.45 9.64
C LEU A 136 -8.46 -12.84 8.37
N PRO A 137 -8.63 -12.09 7.26
CA PRO A 137 -7.75 -12.23 6.10
C PRO A 137 -6.32 -11.87 6.50
N GLU A 138 -5.32 -12.40 5.79
CA GLU A 138 -3.91 -12.07 6.09
C GLU A 138 -3.65 -10.56 5.89
N THR A 139 -4.19 -9.99 4.83
CA THR A 139 -4.16 -8.55 4.57
C THR A 139 -5.56 -8.04 4.19
N GLY A 140 -6.05 -7.03 4.90
CA GLY A 140 -7.27 -6.30 4.56
C GLY A 140 -6.96 -4.97 3.89
N ILE A 141 -7.71 -4.61 2.85
CA ILE A 141 -7.52 -3.37 2.10
C ILE A 141 -8.87 -2.69 1.94
N THR A 142 -8.93 -1.38 2.18
CA THR A 142 -10.09 -0.56 1.82
C THR A 142 -9.64 0.58 0.91
N LEU A 143 -10.44 0.84 -0.12
CA LEU A 143 -10.31 1.99 -1.00
C LEU A 143 -11.55 2.87 -0.82
N LYS A 144 -11.34 4.04 -0.24
CA LYS A 144 -12.36 5.08 -0.15
C LYS A 144 -12.09 6.13 -1.20
N SER A 145 -13.15 6.55 -1.90
CA SER A 145 -13.10 7.69 -2.82
C SER A 145 -14.27 8.61 -2.59
N GLN A 146 -14.03 9.92 -2.65
CA GLN A 146 -15.07 10.94 -2.53
C GLN A 146 -14.86 12.02 -3.59
N TYR A 147 -15.92 12.43 -4.28
CA TYR A 147 -15.89 13.53 -5.24
C TYR A 147 -17.24 14.23 -5.31
N PHE A 148 -17.27 15.45 -5.85
CA PHE A 148 -18.51 16.20 -6.04
C PHE A 148 -19.03 16.01 -7.47
N ASP A 149 -20.20 15.41 -7.63
CA ASP A 149 -20.88 15.28 -8.91
C ASP A 149 -21.56 16.61 -9.27
N ARG A 150 -21.02 17.28 -10.28
CA ARG A 150 -21.51 18.59 -10.75
C ARG A 150 -22.81 18.49 -11.53
N LEU A 151 -23.13 17.34 -12.11
CA LEU A 151 -24.34 17.15 -12.90
C LEU A 151 -25.55 17.02 -11.97
N ASN A 152 -25.39 16.25 -10.90
CA ASN A 152 -26.43 16.00 -9.91
C ASN A 152 -26.37 16.91 -8.68
N GLY A 153 -25.26 17.64 -8.49
CA GLY A 153 -25.08 18.63 -7.43
C GLY A 153 -24.90 18.02 -6.03
N ASN A 154 -24.35 16.81 -5.94
CA ASN A 154 -24.19 16.06 -4.70
C ASN A 154 -22.77 15.51 -4.53
N GLU A 155 -22.36 15.27 -3.28
CA GLU A 155 -21.14 14.53 -2.98
C GLU A 155 -21.41 13.03 -3.12
N VAL A 156 -20.53 12.35 -3.84
CA VAL A 156 -20.56 10.90 -4.06
C VAL A 156 -19.39 10.29 -3.28
N GLU A 157 -19.70 9.29 -2.47
CA GLU A 157 -18.71 8.50 -1.73
C GLU A 157 -18.84 7.05 -2.16
N ALA A 158 -17.70 6.41 -2.44
CA ALA A 158 -17.64 4.98 -2.74
C ALA A 158 -16.57 4.30 -1.88
N ASN A 159 -16.90 3.16 -1.30
CA ASN A 159 -16.07 2.39 -0.39
C ASN A 159 -15.92 0.94 -0.88
N SER A 160 -14.81 0.64 -1.53
CA SER A 160 -14.48 -0.72 -1.97
C SER A 160 -13.58 -1.42 -0.96
N SER A 161 -13.74 -2.72 -0.78
CA SER A 161 -12.92 -3.54 0.11
C SER A 161 -12.31 -4.73 -0.62
N PHE A 162 -11.10 -5.11 -0.21
CA PHE A 162 -10.35 -6.20 -0.81
C PHE A 162 -9.66 -7.00 0.28
N THR A 163 -9.48 -8.30 0.03
CA THR A 163 -8.61 -9.17 0.83
C THR A 163 -7.40 -9.54 -0.02
N ALA A 164 -6.28 -9.82 0.64
CA ALA A 164 -5.07 -10.24 -0.04
C ALA A 164 -4.27 -11.21 0.82
N THR A 165 -3.40 -11.95 0.13
CA THR A 165 -2.37 -12.78 0.76
C THR A 165 -1.46 -11.97 1.68
N LYS A 166 -0.63 -12.67 2.46
CA LYS A 166 0.38 -12.08 3.33
C LYS A 166 1.31 -11.17 2.54
N LEU A 167 1.53 -9.96 3.08
CA LEU A 167 2.57 -9.05 2.63
C LEU A 167 3.95 -9.72 2.75
N LYS A 168 4.56 -10.01 1.60
CA LYS A 168 5.91 -10.58 1.50
C LYS A 168 6.88 -9.47 1.10
N GLY A 169 7.91 -9.27 1.93
CA GLY A 169 9.04 -8.42 1.56
C GLY A 169 9.87 -9.07 0.46
N ARG A 170 10.12 -8.36 -0.65
CA ARG A 170 11.13 -8.76 -1.62
C ARG A 170 12.37 -7.88 -1.48
N VAL A 171 13.53 -8.52 -1.45
CA VAL A 171 14.81 -7.84 -1.64
C VAL A 171 14.89 -7.54 -3.14
N LEU A 172 14.96 -6.27 -3.53
CA LEU A 172 15.18 -5.93 -4.94
C LEU A 172 16.62 -6.35 -5.32
N PRO A 173 16.83 -6.99 -6.49
CA PRO A 173 18.18 -7.30 -6.94
C PRO A 173 18.97 -6.00 -7.09
N VAL A 174 20.18 -5.96 -6.52
CA VAL A 174 21.09 -4.83 -6.67
C VAL A 174 21.51 -4.77 -8.13
N ILE A 175 21.02 -3.77 -8.86
CA ILE A 175 21.58 -3.45 -10.18
C ILE A 175 22.94 -2.80 -9.90
N LEU A 176 24.00 -3.62 -9.88
CA LEU A 176 25.35 -3.10 -9.83
C LEU A 176 25.59 -2.30 -11.11
N PRO A 177 26.08 -1.05 -11.04
CA PRO A 177 26.46 -0.32 -12.23
C PRO A 177 27.55 -1.11 -12.95
N ILE A 178 27.29 -1.45 -14.21
CA ILE A 178 28.30 -2.03 -15.11
C ILE A 178 29.36 -0.94 -15.26
N LYS A 179 30.56 -1.19 -14.71
CA LYS A 179 31.73 -0.33 -14.89
C LYS A 179 32.36 -0.54 -16.25
#